data_AF-A0A7D9EVD1-F1
#
_entry.id   AF-A0A7D9EVD1-F1
#
_cell.length_a   1.000
_cell.length_b   1.000
_cell.length_c   1.000
_cell.angle_alpha   90.00
_cell.angle_beta   90.00
_cell.angle_gamma   90.00
#
_symmetry.space_group_name_H-M   'P 1'
#
loop_
_entity.id
_entity.type
_entity.pdbx_description
1 polymer ?
#
loop_
_entity_poly.entity_id
_entity_poly.type
_entity_poly.pdbx_seq_one_letter_code
_entity_poly.pdbx_strand_id
1 'polypeptide(L)'
;MNGSTLQGVLDLAGMLQPIQTTDDIRKIAEMTAKWFVLGRARPALESFVNGLSTLGVLDALTQNPDVFRPAFCHYPEKLTAERTENLFQVFQSPVGSNKAVTESLVLSRWHDYIQDIEEGGDSLTFNGILFFSTASKVLPARKIYPTIQFLHHAEACGEKSRFPKANTCSNILYLPVVHTTYEAFVADMTFGIQNGRGFGIA
;
A
#
# COMPACT_ATOMS: atom_id res chain seq x y z
N MET A 1 -33.88 5.50 -14.17
CA MET A 1 -34.39 6.30 -13.04
C MET A 1 -33.20 6.97 -12.37
N ASN A 2 -32.80 8.15 -12.86
CA ASN A 2 -31.73 8.96 -12.26
C ASN A 2 -32.39 10.09 -11.47
N GLY A 3 -32.87 9.77 -10.26
CA GLY A 3 -33.06 10.79 -9.23
C GLY A 3 -31.67 11.26 -8.83
N SER A 4 -31.44 12.57 -8.79
CA SER A 4 -30.16 13.14 -8.35
C SER A 4 -29.78 12.53 -7.00
N THR A 5 -28.51 12.15 -6.85
CA THR A 5 -27.95 11.51 -5.65
C THR A 5 -28.31 12.25 -4.36
N LEU A 6 -28.56 13.56 -4.47
CA LEU A 6 -28.98 14.42 -3.37
C LEU A 6 -30.44 14.21 -2.94
N GLN A 7 -31.39 14.08 -3.88
CA GLN A 7 -32.81 13.90 -3.53
C GLN A 7 -33.01 12.62 -2.72
N GLY A 8 -32.41 11.51 -3.17
CA GLY A 8 -32.47 10.24 -2.44
C GLY A 8 -31.82 10.32 -1.05
N VAL A 9 -30.75 11.08 -0.88
CA VAL A 9 -30.10 11.30 0.42
C VAL A 9 -31.00 12.13 1.35
N LEU A 10 -31.66 13.17 0.84
CA LEU A 10 -32.58 14.01 1.61
C LEU A 10 -33.84 13.23 2.05
N ASP A 11 -34.39 12.41 1.16
CA ASP A 11 -35.54 11.56 1.42
C ASP A 11 -35.22 10.51 2.49
N LEU A 12 -34.08 9.83 2.38
CA LEU A 12 -33.61 8.85 3.37
C LEU A 12 -33.29 9.50 4.73
N ALA A 13 -32.79 10.73 4.72
CA ALA A 13 -32.56 11.50 5.94
C ALA A 13 -33.87 11.96 6.62
N GLY A 14 -35.02 11.85 5.93
CA GLY A 14 -36.32 12.30 6.44
C GLY A 14 -36.44 13.83 6.55
N MET A 15 -35.64 14.58 5.80
CA MET A 15 -35.53 16.04 5.92
C MET A 15 -36.60 16.77 5.09
N LEU A 16 -37.87 16.49 5.37
CA LEU A 16 -39.01 17.12 4.71
C LEU A 16 -39.42 18.39 5.46
N GLN A 17 -38.60 19.45 5.35
CA GLN A 17 -38.90 20.75 5.95
C GLN A 17 -39.18 21.80 4.85
N PRO A 18 -40.21 22.65 4.99
CA PRO A 18 -40.43 23.77 4.07
C PRO A 18 -39.25 24.75 4.11
N ILE A 19 -38.66 25.02 2.95
CA ILE A 19 -37.56 25.99 2.81
C ILE A 19 -38.17 27.38 2.60
N GLN A 20 -38.01 28.28 3.57
CA GLN A 20 -38.50 29.67 3.47
C GLN A 20 -37.36 30.68 3.41
N THR A 21 -36.20 30.33 3.96
CA THR A 21 -35.03 31.20 4.06
C THR A 21 -33.75 30.46 3.64
N THR A 22 -32.69 31.22 3.37
CA THR A 22 -31.36 30.66 3.13
C THR A 22 -30.79 29.95 4.37
N ASP A 23 -31.21 30.34 5.57
CA ASP A 23 -30.84 29.67 6.82
C ASP A 23 -31.46 28.26 6.93
N ASP A 24 -32.66 28.06 6.38
CA ASP A 24 -33.29 26.72 6.33
C ASP A 24 -32.49 25.78 5.43
N ILE A 25 -31.96 26.29 4.31
CA ILE A 25 -31.07 25.52 3.42
C ILE A 25 -29.81 25.09 4.18
N ARG A 26 -29.19 25.99 4.96
CA ARG A 26 -28.00 25.68 5.76
C ARG A 26 -28.30 24.59 6.79
N LYS A 27 -29.43 24.70 7.50
CA LYS A 27 -29.86 23.71 8.50
C LYS A 27 -30.09 22.33 7.87
N ILE A 28 -30.80 22.27 6.74
CA ILE A 28 -31.05 21.01 6.03
C ILE A 28 -29.73 20.38 5.58
N ALA A 29 -28.80 21.17 5.03
CA ALA A 29 -27.49 20.67 4.63
C ALA A 29 -26.69 20.11 5.83
N GLU A 30 -26.65 20.83 6.95
CA GLU A 30 -25.97 20.37 8.17
C GLU A 30 -26.60 19.12 8.76
N MET A 31 -27.93 19.06 8.85
CA MET A 31 -28.65 17.91 9.39
C MET A 31 -28.49 16.68 8.49
N THR A 32 -28.54 16.87 7.18
CA THR A 32 -28.33 15.81 6.20
C THR A 32 -26.90 15.29 6.26
N ALA A 33 -25.90 16.16 6.36
CA ALA A 33 -24.51 15.76 6.54
C ALA A 33 -24.30 14.99 7.85
N LYS A 34 -24.87 15.47 8.97
CA LYS A 34 -24.82 14.78 10.27
C LYS A 34 -25.48 13.41 10.20
N TRP A 35 -26.66 13.29 9.61
CA TRP A 35 -27.32 12.00 9.43
C TRP A 35 -26.50 11.06 8.54
N PHE A 36 -25.98 11.56 7.41
CA PHE A 36 -25.27 10.75 6.43
C PHE A 36 -23.93 10.24 6.96
N VAL A 37 -23.20 11.07 7.72
CA VAL A 37 -21.88 10.72 8.28
C VAL A 37 -22.01 9.96 9.59
N LEU A 38 -22.89 10.39 10.50
CA LEU A 38 -22.97 9.87 11.88
C LEU A 38 -24.21 9.02 12.10
N GLY A 39 -25.37 9.50 11.66
CA GLY A 39 -26.66 8.84 11.90
C GLY A 39 -26.72 7.41 11.35
N ARG A 40 -26.22 7.20 10.13
CA ARG A 40 -26.20 5.86 9.50
C ARG A 40 -25.27 4.86 10.20
N ALA A 41 -24.17 5.35 10.78
CA ALA A 41 -23.21 4.51 11.48
C ALA A 41 -23.59 4.28 12.96
N ARG A 42 -24.48 5.11 13.52
CA ARG A 42 -24.81 5.10 14.95
C ARG A 42 -25.26 3.72 15.48
N PRO A 43 -26.22 3.00 14.88
CA PRO A 43 -26.63 1.69 15.41
C PRO A 43 -25.48 0.67 15.43
N ALA A 44 -24.66 0.66 14.37
CA ALA A 44 -23.49 -0.21 14.30
C ALA A 44 -22.44 0.17 15.36
N LEU A 45 -22.20 1.47 15.56
CA LEU A 45 -21.26 1.98 16.56
C LEU A 45 -21.74 1.66 17.98
N GLU A 46 -23.02 1.89 18.30
CA GLU A 46 -23.61 1.56 19.60
C GLU A 46 -23.52 0.05 19.87
N SER A 47 -23.84 -0.79 18.88
CA SER A 47 -23.68 -2.24 18.99
C SER A 47 -22.21 -2.63 19.20
N PHE A 48 -21.27 -1.98 18.51
CA PHE A 48 -19.84 -2.24 18.66
C PHE A 48 -19.34 -1.87 20.05
N VAL A 49 -19.71 -0.69 20.55
CA VAL A 49 -19.39 -0.22 21.91
C VAL A 49 -19.97 -1.17 22.95
N ASN A 50 -21.24 -1.56 22.85
CA ASN A 50 -21.87 -2.51 23.77
C ASN A 50 -21.18 -3.88 23.76
N GLY A 51 -20.78 -4.36 22.58
CA GLY A 51 -20.01 -5.59 22.43
C GLY A 51 -18.67 -5.53 23.16
N LEU A 52 -17.91 -4.45 22.97
CA LEU A 52 -16.63 -4.25 23.66
C LEU A 52 -16.78 -4.11 25.18
N SER A 53 -17.87 -3.48 25.65
CA SER A 53 -18.16 -3.35 27.08
C SER A 53 -18.46 -4.69 27.75
N THR A 54 -18.98 -5.68 27.01
CA THR A 54 -19.52 -6.94 27.58
C THR A 54 -18.50 -7.70 28.43
N LEU A 55 -17.22 -7.66 28.06
CA LEU A 55 -16.13 -8.33 28.79
C LEU A 55 -15.06 -7.33 29.30
N GLY A 56 -15.40 -6.04 29.41
CA GLY A 56 -14.49 -5.00 29.89
C GLY A 56 -13.40 -4.57 28.89
N VAL A 57 -13.49 -4.97 27.62
CA VAL A 57 -12.51 -4.57 26.59
C VAL A 57 -12.56 -3.07 26.35
N LEU A 58 -13.75 -2.46 26.40
CA LEU A 58 -13.89 -1.01 26.27
C LEU A 58 -13.14 -0.25 27.37
N ASP A 59 -13.23 -0.71 28.62
CA ASP A 59 -12.53 -0.09 29.75
C ASP A 59 -11.01 -0.24 29.60
N ALA A 60 -10.55 -1.43 29.24
CA ALA A 60 -9.13 -1.69 29.00
C ALA A 60 -8.57 -0.83 27.85
N LEU A 61 -9.34 -0.69 26.76
CA LEU A 61 -9.01 0.15 25.61
C LEU A 61 -8.94 1.63 26.01
N THR A 62 -9.90 2.11 26.79
CA THR A 62 -9.95 3.52 27.24
C THR A 62 -8.81 3.86 28.20
N GLN A 63 -8.43 2.92 29.07
CA GLN A 63 -7.32 3.08 30.00
C GLN A 63 -5.94 2.97 29.33
N ASN A 64 -5.82 2.18 28.25
CA ASN A 64 -4.55 1.87 27.60
C ASN A 64 -4.62 2.05 26.06
N PRO A 65 -5.00 3.23 25.55
CA PRO A 65 -5.31 3.42 24.13
C PRO A 65 -4.14 3.05 23.20
N ASP A 66 -2.90 3.34 23.61
CA ASP A 66 -1.72 3.06 22.79
C ASP A 66 -1.43 1.56 22.61
N VAL A 67 -1.77 0.73 23.60
CA VAL A 67 -1.60 -0.73 23.54
C VAL A 67 -2.58 -1.35 22.55
N PHE A 68 -3.81 -0.84 22.50
CA PHE A 68 -4.87 -1.37 21.64
C PHE A 68 -4.88 -0.73 20.24
N ARG A 69 -4.23 0.43 20.06
CA ARG A 69 -4.18 1.15 18.78
C ARG A 69 -3.72 0.28 17.60
N PRO A 70 -2.69 -0.59 17.70
CA PRO A 70 -2.31 -1.46 16.58
C PRO A 70 -3.37 -2.50 16.19
N ALA A 71 -4.25 -2.89 17.12
CA ALA A 71 -5.32 -3.86 16.88
C ALA A 71 -6.59 -3.22 16.31
N PHE A 72 -6.91 -1.99 16.73
CA PHE A 72 -8.18 -1.32 16.41
C PHE A 72 -8.04 -0.19 15.38
N CYS A 73 -6.85 0.32 15.14
CA CYS A 73 -6.60 1.43 14.23
C CYS A 73 -5.53 1.08 13.20
N HIS A 74 -5.48 1.87 12.12
CA HIS A 74 -4.38 1.79 11.18
C HIS A 74 -3.06 2.17 11.88
N TYR A 75 -2.16 1.19 11.98
CA TYR A 75 -0.82 1.36 12.53
C TYR A 75 0.16 0.81 11.48
N PRO A 76 0.63 1.66 10.54
CA PRO A 76 1.50 1.20 9.47
C PRO A 76 2.84 0.77 10.08
N GLU A 77 3.18 -0.51 9.89
CA GLU A 77 4.49 -1.05 10.25
C GLU A 77 5.57 -0.22 9.55
N LYS A 78 6.56 0.28 10.31
CA LYS A 78 7.74 0.91 9.73
C LYS A 78 8.60 -0.20 9.11
N LEU A 79 8.70 -0.20 7.79
CA LEU A 79 9.58 -1.13 7.09
C LEU A 79 11.05 -0.77 7.38
N THR A 80 11.85 -1.79 7.61
CA THR A 80 13.32 -1.75 7.72
C THR A 80 13.95 -2.49 6.54
N ALA A 81 15.27 -2.42 6.39
CA ALA A 81 16.01 -3.21 5.41
C ALA A 81 15.74 -4.71 5.59
N GLU A 82 16.03 -5.23 6.80
CA GLU A 82 15.79 -6.62 7.18
C GLU A 82 14.33 -7.04 6.94
N ARG A 83 13.38 -6.17 7.30
CA ARG A 83 11.96 -6.49 7.12
C ARG A 83 11.60 -6.56 5.65
N THR A 84 12.11 -5.63 4.84
CA THR A 84 11.89 -5.60 3.40
C THR A 84 12.45 -6.83 2.72
N GLU A 85 13.67 -7.25 3.05
CA GLU A 85 14.27 -8.47 2.50
C GLU A 85 13.44 -9.70 2.84
N ASN A 86 13.03 -9.85 4.10
CA ASN A 86 12.25 -10.99 4.57
C ASN A 86 10.82 -11.05 3.98
N LEU A 87 10.31 -9.94 3.42
CA LEU A 87 9.02 -9.93 2.73
C LEU A 87 9.09 -10.59 1.35
N PHE A 88 10.22 -10.47 0.65
CA PHE A 88 10.35 -10.94 -0.72
C PHE A 88 10.90 -12.37 -0.77
N GLN A 89 10.14 -13.27 -1.39
CA GLN A 89 10.65 -14.60 -1.74
C GLN A 89 11.39 -14.55 -3.07
N VAL A 90 12.64 -15.01 -3.11
CA VAL A 90 13.46 -15.01 -4.33
C VAL A 90 13.26 -16.30 -5.13
N PHE A 91 12.99 -16.17 -6.42
CA PHE A 91 12.88 -17.29 -7.37
C PHE A 91 14.09 -17.30 -8.29
N GLN A 92 15.05 -18.19 -7.99
CA GLN A 92 16.29 -18.34 -8.74
C GLN A 92 16.22 -19.44 -9.79
N SER A 93 17.04 -19.29 -10.82
CA SER A 93 17.37 -20.32 -11.79
C SER A 93 18.11 -21.49 -11.12
N PRO A 94 18.16 -22.68 -11.76
CA PRO A 94 18.84 -23.84 -11.21
C PRO A 94 20.30 -23.56 -10.85
N VAL A 95 20.72 -24.08 -9.69
CA VAL A 95 22.09 -23.97 -9.17
C VAL A 95 23.08 -24.49 -10.21
N GLY A 96 24.18 -23.74 -10.41
CA GLY A 96 25.21 -24.08 -11.40
C GLY A 96 24.94 -23.59 -12.82
N SER A 97 23.76 -23.00 -13.10
CA SER A 97 23.51 -22.35 -14.39
C SER A 97 24.19 -20.97 -14.47
N ASN A 98 24.53 -20.54 -15.69
CA ASN A 98 25.04 -19.18 -15.92
C ASN A 98 24.06 -18.11 -15.41
N LYS A 99 22.75 -18.38 -15.52
CA LYS A 99 21.71 -17.49 -14.97
C LYS A 99 21.82 -17.37 -13.46
N ALA A 100 21.94 -18.49 -12.73
CA ALA A 100 22.07 -18.47 -11.28
C ALA A 100 23.28 -17.65 -10.80
N VAL A 101 24.41 -17.71 -11.51
CA VAL A 101 25.60 -16.88 -11.19
C VAL A 101 25.28 -15.39 -11.35
N THR A 102 24.65 -15.00 -12.45
CA THR A 102 24.22 -13.60 -12.66
C THR A 102 23.20 -13.16 -11.62
N GLU A 103 22.24 -14.01 -11.29
CA GLU A 103 21.20 -13.72 -10.30
C GLU A 103 21.79 -13.52 -8.90
N SER A 104 22.76 -14.33 -8.48
CA SER A 104 23.46 -14.13 -7.22
C SER A 104 24.14 -12.77 -7.13
N LEU A 105 24.79 -12.32 -8.22
CA LEU A 105 25.40 -10.99 -8.27
C LEU A 105 24.36 -9.87 -8.17
N VAL A 106 23.23 -10.01 -8.86
CA VAL A 106 22.12 -9.05 -8.80
C VAL A 106 21.50 -9.02 -7.40
N LEU A 107 21.38 -10.16 -6.73
CA LEU A 107 20.89 -10.23 -5.35
C LEU A 107 21.84 -9.55 -4.37
N SER A 108 23.16 -9.74 -4.49
CA SER A 108 24.12 -9.00 -3.66
C SER A 108 23.93 -7.49 -3.78
N ARG A 109 23.78 -6.97 -5.01
CA ARG A 109 23.49 -5.55 -5.23
C ARG A 109 22.12 -5.13 -4.69
N TRP A 110 21.11 -6.00 -4.77
CA TRP A 110 19.80 -5.73 -4.19
C TRP A 110 19.88 -5.59 -2.66
N HIS A 111 20.64 -6.47 -1.99
CA HIS A 111 20.86 -6.40 -0.54
C HIS A 111 21.57 -5.10 -0.15
N ASP A 112 22.66 -4.76 -0.84
CA ASP A 112 23.40 -3.50 -0.62
C ASP A 112 22.48 -2.28 -0.84
N TYR A 113 21.65 -2.31 -1.89
CA TYR A 113 20.70 -1.24 -2.20
C TYR A 113 19.63 -1.04 -1.13
N ILE A 114 19.11 -2.14 -0.58
CA ILE A 114 18.12 -2.09 0.49
C ILE A 114 18.73 -1.53 1.78
N GLN A 115 19.99 -1.86 2.06
CA GLN A 115 20.73 -1.31 3.19
C GLN A 115 20.98 0.20 3.03
N ASP A 116 21.44 0.64 1.85
CA ASP A 116 21.70 2.07 1.56
C ASP A 116 20.43 2.93 1.71
N ILE A 117 19.26 2.40 1.36
CA ILE A 117 17.96 3.08 1.57
C ILE A 117 17.68 3.31 3.05
N GLU A 118 17.99 2.33 3.92
CA GLU A 118 17.78 2.49 5.37
C GLU A 118 18.73 3.52 5.98
N GLU A 119 19.97 3.59 5.48
CA GLU A 119 21.00 4.53 5.92
C GLU A 119 20.77 5.96 5.39
N GLY A 120 19.75 6.16 4.55
CA GLY A 120 19.36 7.46 4.02
C GLY A 120 20.17 7.90 2.79
N GLY A 121 20.80 6.96 2.09
CA GLY A 121 21.61 7.23 0.90
C GLY A 121 20.80 7.67 -0.33
N ASP A 122 19.49 7.35 -0.37
CA ASP A 122 18.63 7.56 -1.54
C ASP A 122 17.31 8.27 -1.22
N SER A 123 16.73 8.91 -2.24
CA SER A 123 15.38 9.52 -2.15
C SER A 123 14.23 8.49 -2.17
N LEU A 124 14.55 7.20 -2.33
CA LEU A 124 13.59 6.12 -2.33
C LEU A 124 13.26 5.67 -0.90
N THR A 125 12.06 5.12 -0.70
CA THR A 125 11.64 4.53 0.58
C THR A 125 11.19 3.09 0.37
N PHE A 126 11.25 2.26 1.41
CA PHE A 126 10.71 0.90 1.36
C PHE A 126 9.21 0.86 1.00
N ASN A 127 8.43 1.87 1.41
CA ASN A 127 7.04 2.02 1.00
C ASN A 127 6.91 2.27 -0.52
N GLY A 128 7.90 2.93 -1.14
CA GLY A 128 7.99 3.10 -2.59
C GLY A 128 8.23 1.78 -3.32
N ILE A 129 9.14 0.94 -2.80
CA ILE A 129 9.41 -0.41 -3.31
C ILE A 129 8.16 -1.29 -3.20
N LEU A 130 7.51 -1.28 -2.02
CA LEU A 130 6.27 -2.02 -1.79
C LEU A 130 5.17 -1.57 -2.75
N PHE A 131 5.01 -0.26 -2.94
CA PHE A 131 4.01 0.28 -3.84
C PHE A 131 4.27 -0.08 -5.30
N PHE A 132 5.52 -0.03 -5.73
CA PHE A 132 5.90 -0.42 -7.08
C PHE A 132 5.59 -1.90 -7.37
N SER A 133 5.88 -2.78 -6.40
CA SER A 133 5.73 -4.23 -6.56
C SER A 133 4.30 -4.76 -6.30
N THR A 134 3.50 -4.07 -5.47
CA THR A 134 2.21 -4.58 -4.96
C THR A 134 1.03 -3.62 -5.14
N ALA A 135 1.26 -2.43 -5.68
CA ALA A 135 0.30 -1.31 -5.70
C ALA A 135 -0.21 -0.86 -4.31
N SER A 136 0.42 -1.30 -3.22
CA SER A 136 0.11 -0.88 -1.85
C SER A 136 1.30 -0.18 -1.19
N LYS A 137 1.06 0.97 -0.54
CA LYS A 137 2.10 1.69 0.22
C LYS A 137 2.31 1.16 1.63
N VAL A 138 1.43 0.28 2.09
CA VAL A 138 1.46 -0.32 3.43
C VAL A 138 1.19 -1.81 3.31
N LEU A 139 1.79 -2.61 4.18
CA LEU A 139 1.48 -4.02 4.26
C LEU A 139 0.00 -4.21 4.65
N PRO A 140 -0.80 -4.92 3.82
CA PRO A 140 -2.17 -5.22 4.19
C PRO A 140 -2.20 -6.19 5.38
N ALA A 141 -3.28 -6.14 6.18
CA ALA A 141 -3.47 -7.05 7.32
C ALA A 141 -3.44 -8.53 6.91
N ARG A 142 -3.88 -8.82 5.68
CA ARG A 142 -3.66 -10.12 5.06
C ARG A 142 -2.22 -10.17 4.53
N LYS A 143 -1.39 -11.05 5.08
CA LYS A 143 -0.01 -11.26 4.62
C LYS A 143 0.02 -11.45 3.10
N ILE A 144 0.82 -10.63 2.44
CA ILE A 144 1.24 -10.81 1.06
C ILE A 144 2.67 -11.37 1.06
N TYR A 145 3.00 -12.14 0.04
CA TYR A 145 4.34 -12.68 -0.18
C TYR A 145 4.83 -12.24 -1.55
N PRO A 146 5.33 -11.00 -1.68
CA PRO A 146 5.92 -10.54 -2.92
C PRO A 146 7.10 -11.45 -3.31
N THR A 147 7.39 -11.51 -4.60
CA THR A 147 8.47 -12.35 -5.11
C THR A 147 9.45 -11.55 -5.93
N ILE A 148 10.73 -11.95 -5.90
CA ILE A 148 11.78 -11.43 -6.77
C ILE A 148 12.05 -12.43 -7.89
N GLN A 149 12.06 -11.93 -9.11
CA GLN A 149 12.44 -12.65 -10.32
C GLN A 149 13.40 -11.79 -11.15
N PHE A 150 13.96 -12.34 -12.24
CA PHE A 150 15.06 -11.71 -12.98
C PHE A 150 14.76 -11.55 -14.46
N LEU A 151 15.08 -10.38 -15.02
CA LEU A 151 14.82 -10.01 -16.42
C LEU A 151 15.89 -10.58 -17.37
N HIS A 152 15.89 -11.89 -17.57
CA HIS A 152 16.85 -12.57 -18.45
C HIS A 152 16.55 -12.43 -19.94
N HIS A 153 15.31 -12.13 -20.31
CA HIS A 153 14.87 -12.07 -21.70
C HIS A 153 15.10 -10.69 -22.30
N ALA A 154 15.45 -10.66 -23.59
CA ALA A 154 15.49 -9.42 -24.36
C ALA A 154 14.07 -8.89 -24.59
N GLU A 155 13.94 -7.58 -24.56
CA GLU A 155 12.73 -6.86 -24.95
C GLU A 155 12.59 -6.84 -26.48
N ALA A 156 11.49 -6.26 -26.98
CA ALA A 156 11.24 -6.13 -28.42
C ALA A 156 12.35 -5.38 -29.18
N CYS A 157 13.11 -4.51 -28.50
CA CYS A 157 14.26 -3.81 -29.08
C CYS A 157 15.53 -4.68 -29.24
N GLY A 158 15.50 -5.94 -28.79
CA GLY A 158 16.65 -6.85 -28.83
C GLY A 158 17.61 -6.72 -27.65
N GLU A 159 17.41 -5.73 -26.77
CA GLU A 159 18.21 -5.53 -25.56
C GLU A 159 17.46 -6.03 -24.32
N LYS A 160 18.22 -6.49 -23.31
CA LYS A 160 17.63 -6.81 -22.00
C LYS A 160 17.22 -5.53 -21.28
N SER A 161 16.15 -5.60 -20.50
CA SER A 161 15.65 -4.44 -19.78
C SER A 161 16.68 -3.91 -18.77
N ARG A 162 16.86 -2.59 -18.80
CA ARG A 162 17.67 -1.84 -17.84
C ARG A 162 16.93 -1.51 -16.55
N PHE A 163 15.62 -1.34 -16.62
CA PHE A 163 14.82 -0.87 -15.49
C PHE A 163 14.14 -2.04 -14.78
N PRO A 164 13.87 -1.92 -13.46
CA PRO A 164 13.01 -2.89 -12.80
C PRO A 164 11.60 -2.87 -13.40
N LYS A 165 10.94 -4.02 -13.31
CA LYS A 165 9.52 -4.16 -13.66
C LYS A 165 8.76 -4.76 -12.49
N ALA A 166 7.45 -4.65 -12.50
CA ALA A 166 6.59 -5.34 -11.56
C ALA A 166 5.32 -5.87 -12.21
N ASN A 167 4.82 -6.96 -11.65
CA ASN A 167 3.47 -7.44 -11.89
C ASN A 167 2.72 -7.33 -10.57
N THR A 168 2.00 -6.22 -10.38
CA THR A 168 1.32 -5.91 -9.12
C THR A 168 0.16 -6.87 -8.83
N CYS A 169 -0.51 -7.41 -9.85
CA CYS A 169 -1.53 -8.45 -9.68
C CYS A 169 -0.96 -9.74 -9.06
N SER A 170 0.30 -10.05 -9.36
CA SER A 170 1.00 -11.25 -8.87
C SER A 170 2.04 -10.94 -7.78
N ASN A 171 2.17 -9.68 -7.36
CA ASN A 171 3.19 -9.18 -6.44
C ASN A 171 4.63 -9.59 -6.83
N ILE A 172 4.99 -9.46 -8.09
CA ILE A 172 6.33 -9.82 -8.58
C ILE A 172 7.14 -8.54 -8.82
N LEU A 173 8.33 -8.46 -8.24
CA LEU A 173 9.37 -7.50 -8.59
C LEU A 173 10.40 -8.20 -9.49
N TYR A 174 10.63 -7.64 -10.67
CA TYR A 174 11.63 -8.13 -11.60
C TYR A 174 12.87 -7.26 -11.55
N LEU A 175 14.01 -7.86 -11.22
CA LEU A 175 15.31 -7.20 -11.18
C LEU A 175 16.02 -7.29 -12.54
N PRO A 176 16.61 -6.18 -13.03
CA PRO A 176 17.41 -6.17 -14.24
C PRO A 176 18.74 -6.90 -14.02
N VAL A 177 19.21 -7.62 -15.05
CA VAL A 177 20.46 -8.42 -14.99
C VAL A 177 21.60 -7.84 -15.82
N VAL A 178 21.43 -6.61 -16.31
CA VAL A 178 22.32 -5.99 -17.31
C VAL A 178 23.44 -5.16 -16.70
N HIS A 179 23.29 -4.72 -15.45
CA HIS A 179 24.24 -3.79 -14.84
C HIS A 179 25.57 -4.47 -14.57
N THR A 180 26.66 -3.78 -14.89
CA THR A 180 28.03 -4.23 -14.60
C THR A 180 28.59 -3.62 -13.32
N THR A 181 28.06 -2.48 -12.87
CA THR A 181 28.46 -1.81 -11.62
C THR A 181 27.27 -1.64 -10.68
N TYR A 182 27.55 -1.39 -9.40
CA TYR A 182 26.53 -1.16 -8.38
C TYR A 182 25.83 0.19 -8.60
N GLU A 183 26.57 1.23 -8.94
CA GLU A 183 26.05 2.59 -9.13
C GLU A 183 25.05 2.64 -10.29
N ALA A 184 25.33 1.90 -11.38
CA ALA A 184 24.41 1.80 -12.50
C ALA A 184 23.12 1.04 -12.12
N PHE A 185 23.24 0.00 -11.28
CA PHE A 185 22.10 -0.73 -10.74
C PHE A 185 21.23 0.19 -9.88
N VAL A 186 21.82 0.90 -8.91
CA VAL A 186 21.13 1.85 -8.03
C VAL A 186 20.42 2.94 -8.85
N ALA A 187 21.11 3.55 -9.81
CA ALA A 187 20.54 4.63 -10.62
C ALA A 187 19.30 4.18 -11.40
N ASP A 188 19.37 3.07 -12.14
CA ASP A 188 18.25 2.57 -12.94
C ASP A 188 17.13 1.97 -12.06
N MET A 189 17.47 1.34 -10.93
CA MET A 189 16.49 0.86 -9.94
C MET A 189 15.68 2.01 -9.33
N THR A 190 16.37 3.01 -8.79
CA THR A 190 15.74 4.20 -8.20
C THR A 190 14.90 4.93 -9.24
N PHE A 191 15.43 5.16 -10.44
CA PHE A 191 14.70 5.80 -11.52
C PHE A 191 13.42 5.02 -11.90
N GLY A 192 13.53 3.71 -12.11
CA GLY A 192 12.40 2.89 -12.54
C GLY A 192 11.29 2.82 -11.49
N ILE A 193 11.66 2.65 -10.21
CA ILE A 193 10.68 2.56 -9.11
C ILE A 193 9.95 3.89 -8.91
N GLN A 194 10.65 5.02 -8.96
CA GLN A 194 10.05 6.34 -8.76
C GLN A 194 9.11 6.74 -9.90
N ASN A 195 9.46 6.36 -11.14
CA ASN A 195 8.68 6.74 -12.32
C ASN A 195 7.57 5.75 -12.66
N GLY A 196 7.65 4.48 -12.24
CA GLY A 196 6.65 3.45 -12.55
C GLY A 196 5.32 3.57 -11.78
N ARG A 197 5.26 4.37 -10.70
CA ARG A 197 4.05 4.77 -9.92
C ARG A 197 2.98 3.67 -9.68
N GLY A 198 3.38 2.41 -9.50
CA GLY A 198 2.47 1.29 -9.19
C GLY A 198 1.87 0.55 -10.40
N PHE A 199 2.27 0.88 -11.63
CA PHE A 199 1.92 0.12 -12.84
C PHE A 199 3.02 -0.88 -13.26
N GLY A 200 4.16 -0.88 -12.57
CA GLY A 200 5.19 -1.90 -12.70
C GLY A 200 5.97 -1.87 -14.02
N ILE A 201 5.93 -0.76 -14.76
CA ILE A 201 6.73 -0.57 -15.97
C ILE A 201 7.24 0.87 -15.95
N ALA A 202 8.53 1.03 -16.19
CA ALA A 202 9.21 2.30 -16.44
C ALA A 202 9.78 2.30 -17.86
#